data_AF-A0A0F9VA86-F1
#
_entry.id   AF-A0A0F9VA86-F1
#
_cell.length_a   1.000
_cell.length_b   1.000
_cell.length_c   1.000
_cell.angle_alpha   90.00
_cell.angle_beta   90.00
_cell.angle_gamma   90.00
#
_symmetry.space_group_name_H-M   'P 1'
#
loop_
_entity.id
_entity.type
_entity.pdbx_description
1 polymer ?
#
loop_
_entity_poly.entity_id
_entity_poly.type
_entity_poly.pdbx_seq_one_letter_code
_entity_poly.pdbx_strand_id
1 'polypeptide(L)'
;MSQDVRVVVPNEFNFLRPTSTNTPLAAKGMDKLIQIVTMSLLTSPGRDVFNPSGGAGLREILPRGANQTTEVGVLSDVSIALIKVEDDIRSAQNEEEEDPGARLASLALVSVQFDLPNSKWEVVVRLTSESGETEEPSIIL
;
A
#
# COMPACT_ATOMS: atom_id res chain seq x y z
N MET A 1 -35.81 11.35 -21.89
CA MET A 1 -36.26 11.08 -23.28
C MET A 1 -35.23 10.20 -23.93
N SER A 2 -35.71 9.18 -24.64
CA SER A 2 -34.94 8.21 -25.43
C SER A 2 -34.12 8.90 -26.52
N GLN A 3 -32.88 8.47 -26.78
CA GLN A 3 -32.59 7.65 -27.98
C GLN A 3 -31.15 7.16 -28.04
N ASP A 4 -31.07 5.88 -28.38
CA ASP A 4 -29.94 5.05 -28.73
C ASP A 4 -29.31 5.55 -30.04
N VAL A 5 -27.99 5.67 -30.10
CA VAL A 5 -27.27 5.83 -31.38
C VAL A 5 -26.10 4.87 -31.37
N ARG A 6 -26.35 3.66 -31.91
CA ARG A 6 -25.30 2.74 -32.32
C ARG A 6 -24.82 3.16 -33.71
N VAL A 7 -23.51 3.36 -33.84
CA VAL A 7 -22.84 3.33 -35.14
C VAL A 7 -21.91 2.12 -35.12
N VAL A 8 -22.30 1.09 -35.88
CA VAL A 8 -21.44 -0.04 -36.22
C VAL A 8 -20.92 0.22 -37.62
N VAL A 9 -19.61 0.40 -37.77
CA VAL A 9 -18.92 0.24 -39.06
C VAL A 9 -17.66 -0.60 -38.83
N PRO A 10 -17.44 -1.68 -39.60
CA PRO A 10 -16.56 -2.77 -39.25
C PRO A 10 -15.15 -2.58 -39.82
N ASN A 11 -14.13 -2.92 -39.03
CA ASN A 11 -12.93 -3.55 -39.57
C ASN A 11 -12.25 -4.35 -38.45
N GLU A 12 -11.79 -5.53 -38.80
CA GLU A 12 -11.47 -6.62 -37.89
C GLU A 12 -10.23 -6.25 -37.05
N PHE A 13 -10.29 -6.49 -35.72
CA PHE A 13 -9.30 -6.11 -34.70
C PHE A 13 -9.35 -4.65 -34.16
N ASN A 14 -10.54 -4.20 -33.77
CA ASN A 14 -10.70 -3.02 -32.90
C ASN A 14 -10.33 -3.35 -31.44
N PHE A 15 -9.09 -3.05 -31.04
CA PHE A 15 -8.81 -2.73 -29.64
C PHE A 15 -9.45 -1.38 -29.35
N LEU A 16 -10.31 -1.33 -28.33
CA LEU A 16 -10.76 -0.09 -27.70
C LEU A 16 -9.51 0.71 -27.32
N ARG A 17 -9.20 1.80 -28.03
CA ARG A 17 -8.16 2.73 -27.59
C ARG A 17 -8.71 3.53 -26.42
N PRO A 18 -8.18 3.38 -25.19
CA PRO A 18 -8.57 4.22 -24.08
C PRO A 18 -7.98 5.60 -24.34
N THR A 19 -8.82 6.61 -24.59
CA THR A 19 -8.39 8.01 -24.72
C THR A 19 -8.27 8.70 -23.35
N SER A 20 -7.80 7.99 -22.32
CA SER A 20 -7.35 8.65 -21.10
C SER A 20 -5.86 8.97 -21.23
N THR A 21 -5.50 10.24 -21.25
CA THR A 21 -4.11 10.73 -21.22
C THR A 21 -3.35 10.41 -19.92
N ASN A 22 -3.88 9.51 -19.07
CA ASN A 22 -3.24 8.98 -17.89
C ASN A 22 -2.72 7.57 -18.20
N THR A 23 -1.61 7.48 -18.93
CA THR A 23 -0.88 6.21 -19.01
C THR A 23 -0.34 5.90 -17.61
N PRO A 24 -0.61 4.71 -17.04
CA PRO A 24 0.00 4.31 -15.78
C PRO A 24 1.53 4.38 -15.93
N LEU A 25 2.17 5.30 -15.22
CA LEU A 25 3.63 5.34 -15.16
C LEU A 25 4.07 4.22 -14.22
N ALA A 26 5.07 3.45 -14.63
CA ALA A 26 5.69 2.47 -13.74
C ALA A 26 6.38 3.22 -12.58
N ALA A 27 5.95 2.94 -11.35
CA ALA A 27 6.65 3.41 -10.16
C ALA A 27 8.08 2.85 -10.14
N LYS A 28 9.04 3.66 -9.69
CA LYS A 28 10.47 3.30 -9.61
C LYS A 28 11.06 3.77 -8.29
N GLY A 29 12.22 3.23 -7.91
CA GLY A 29 12.92 3.62 -6.70
C GLY A 29 12.02 3.63 -5.46
N MET A 30 12.13 4.70 -4.68
CA MET A 30 11.37 4.90 -3.44
C MET A 30 9.85 4.90 -3.66
N ASP A 31 9.33 5.45 -4.76
CA ASP A 31 7.88 5.45 -5.03
C ASP A 31 7.32 4.02 -5.18
N LYS A 32 8.08 3.14 -5.86
CA LYS A 32 7.71 1.72 -5.98
C LYS A 32 7.70 1.08 -4.59
N LEU A 33 8.70 1.38 -3.77
CA LEU A 33 8.82 0.83 -2.42
C LEU A 33 7.67 1.29 -1.51
N ILE A 34 7.34 2.59 -1.51
CA ILE A 34 6.20 3.16 -0.80
C ILE A 34 4.90 2.47 -1.24
N GLN A 35 4.72 2.25 -2.54
CA GLN A 35 3.54 1.57 -3.07
C GLN A 35 3.45 0.12 -2.57
N ILE A 36 4.55 -0.64 -2.62
CA ILE A 36 4.61 -2.02 -2.14
C ILE A 36 4.27 -2.09 -0.65
N VAL A 37 4.94 -1.28 0.19
CA VAL A 37 4.70 -1.24 1.63
C VAL A 37 3.27 -0.86 1.95
N THR A 38 2.74 0.18 1.30
CA THR A 38 1.36 0.63 1.50
C THR A 38 0.37 -0.46 1.12
N MET A 39 0.57 -1.12 -0.02
CA MET A 39 -0.30 -2.22 -0.45
C MET A 39 -0.23 -3.40 0.53
N SER A 40 0.96 -3.80 0.98
CA SER A 40 1.13 -4.88 1.95
C SER A 40 0.45 -4.55 3.29
N LEU A 41 0.55 -3.32 3.78
CA LEU A 41 -0.11 -2.91 5.02
C LEU A 41 -1.64 -2.90 4.92
N LEU A 42 -2.18 -2.51 3.76
CA LEU A 42 -3.61 -2.42 3.53
C LEU A 42 -4.26 -3.75 3.11
N THR A 43 -3.49 -4.68 2.57
CA THR A 43 -3.99 -5.99 2.13
C THR A 43 -4.27 -6.87 3.33
N SER A 44 -5.51 -7.35 3.45
CA SER A 44 -5.89 -8.32 4.48
C SER A 44 -5.38 -9.71 4.13
N PRO A 45 -4.86 -10.47 5.11
CA PRO A 45 -4.55 -11.89 4.92
C PRO A 45 -5.72 -12.68 4.32
N GLY A 46 -5.40 -13.64 3.45
CA GLY A 46 -6.36 -14.49 2.74
C GLY A 46 -6.97 -13.88 1.48
N ARG A 47 -6.60 -12.63 1.13
CA ARG A 47 -7.07 -11.96 -0.10
C ARG A 47 -6.24 -12.26 -1.34
N ASP A 48 -4.96 -12.57 -1.16
CA ASP A 48 -4.09 -13.01 -2.25
C ASP A 48 -4.10 -14.54 -2.31
N VAL A 49 -4.47 -15.09 -3.48
CA VAL A 49 -4.55 -16.54 -3.72
C VAL A 49 -3.16 -17.17 -3.79
N PHE A 50 -2.15 -16.40 -4.20
CA PHE A 50 -0.76 -16.85 -4.32
C PHE A 50 0.03 -16.66 -3.03
N ASN A 51 -0.35 -15.68 -2.21
CA ASN A 51 0.18 -15.49 -0.86
C ASN A 51 -0.95 -15.29 0.17
N PRO A 52 -1.64 -16.35 0.60
CA PRO A 52 -2.75 -16.25 1.54
C PRO A 52 -2.36 -15.72 2.91
N SER A 53 -1.09 -15.84 3.28
CA SER A 53 -0.53 -15.27 4.52
C SER A 53 -0.14 -13.80 4.37
N GLY A 54 -0.05 -13.27 3.15
CA GLY A 54 0.51 -11.95 2.86
C GLY A 54 -0.35 -10.79 3.33
N GLY A 55 0.34 -9.70 3.70
CA GLY A 55 -0.25 -8.43 4.12
C GLY A 55 -0.59 -8.37 5.61
N ALA A 56 -0.89 -7.17 6.10
CA ALA A 56 -1.16 -6.92 7.52
C ALA A 56 -2.62 -6.62 7.86
N GLY A 57 -3.42 -6.16 6.89
CA GLY A 57 -4.81 -5.81 7.13
C GLY A 57 -5.00 -4.70 8.18
N LEU A 58 -4.24 -3.60 8.11
CA LEU A 58 -4.31 -2.53 9.13
C LEU A 58 -5.74 -2.01 9.38
N ARG A 59 -6.59 -1.98 8.35
CA ARG A 59 -8.00 -1.57 8.47
C ARG A 59 -8.84 -2.46 9.38
N GLU A 60 -8.44 -3.72 9.56
CA GLU A 60 -9.14 -4.70 10.38
C GLU A 60 -8.64 -4.68 11.83
N ILE A 61 -7.37 -4.34 12.01
CA ILE A 61 -6.71 -4.21 13.31
C ILE A 61 -7.12 -2.90 14.00
N LEU A 62 -7.24 -1.82 13.22
CA LEU A 62 -7.56 -0.50 13.77
C LEU A 62 -9.05 -0.37 14.11
N PRO A 63 -9.40 0.00 15.34
CA PRO A 63 -10.79 0.18 15.74
C PRO A 63 -11.37 1.46 15.12
N ARG A 64 -12.69 1.50 14.94
CA ARG A 64 -13.39 2.67 14.35
C ARG A 64 -13.39 3.93 15.21
N GLY A 65 -12.83 3.88 16.42
CA GLY A 65 -12.73 5.01 17.34
C GLY A 65 -11.61 4.77 18.34
N ALA A 66 -11.12 5.85 18.94
CA ALA A 66 -10.01 5.81 19.90
C ALA A 66 -10.42 6.24 21.31
N ASN A 67 -9.78 5.60 22.30
CA ASN A 67 -9.61 6.09 23.66
C ASN A 67 -8.15 5.81 24.07
N GLN A 68 -7.66 6.37 25.19
CA GLN A 68 -6.24 6.22 25.60
C GLN A 68 -5.79 4.76 25.75
N THR A 69 -6.65 3.86 26.23
CA THR A 69 -6.32 2.43 26.35
C THR A 69 -6.24 1.76 24.97
N THR A 70 -7.07 2.21 24.03
CA THR A 70 -7.07 1.76 22.64
C THR A 70 -5.81 2.19 21.90
N GLU A 71 -5.27 3.40 22.14
CA GLU A 71 -4.07 3.89 21.47
C GLU A 71 -2.82 3.05 21.76
N VAL A 72 -2.61 2.63 23.02
CA VAL A 72 -1.45 1.79 23.39
C VAL A 72 -1.54 0.39 22.76
N GLY A 73 -2.74 -0.21 22.76
CA GLY A 73 -2.97 -1.50 22.10
C GLY A 73 -2.74 -1.41 20.59
N VAL A 74 -3.30 -0.38 19.97
CA VAL A 74 -3.14 -0.09 18.53
C VAL A 74 -1.66 0.08 18.15
N LEU A 75 -0.86 0.79 18.95
CA LEU A 75 0.56 0.97 18.66
C LEU A 75 1.29 -0.38 18.64
N SER A 76 0.98 -1.27 19.58
CA SER A 76 1.56 -2.63 19.61
C SER A 76 1.14 -3.44 18.39
N ASP A 77 -0.15 -3.44 18.05
CA ASP A 77 -0.66 -4.23 16.93
C ASP A 77 -0.12 -3.74 15.59
N VAL A 78 -0.03 -2.41 15.39
CA VAL A 78 0.58 -1.80 14.20
C VAL A 78 2.07 -2.13 14.13
N SER A 79 2.78 -2.13 15.25
CA SER A 79 4.20 -2.49 15.27
C SER A 79 4.43 -3.94 14.84
N ILE A 80 3.60 -4.88 15.33
CA ILE A 80 3.65 -6.29 14.92
C ILE A 80 3.34 -6.44 13.43
N ALA A 81 2.33 -5.72 12.94
CA ALA A 81 1.98 -5.68 11.52
C ALA A 81 3.15 -5.18 10.65
N LEU A 82 3.88 -4.16 11.08
CA LEU A 82 5.02 -3.62 10.34
C LEU A 82 6.19 -4.59 10.30
N ILE A 83 6.52 -5.26 11.41
CA ILE A 83 7.58 -6.28 11.45
C ILE A 83 7.28 -7.39 10.45
N LYS A 84 6.04 -7.89 10.45
CA LYS A 84 5.62 -8.92 9.50
C LYS A 84 5.75 -8.43 8.05
N VAL A 85 5.28 -7.22 7.74
CA VAL A 85 5.36 -6.66 6.39
C VAL A 85 6.81 -6.45 5.96
N GLU A 86 7.67 -6.00 6.86
CA GLU A 86 9.12 -5.90 6.60
C GLU A 86 9.69 -7.27 6.21
N ASP A 87 9.43 -8.30 7.02
CA ASP A 87 9.91 -9.65 6.77
C ASP A 87 9.37 -10.23 5.45
N ASP A 88 8.08 -10.04 5.17
CA ASP A 88 7.42 -10.50 3.94
C ASP A 88 8.05 -9.84 2.70
N ILE A 89 8.24 -8.51 2.74
CA ILE A 89 8.81 -7.75 1.61
C ILE A 89 10.27 -8.13 1.41
N ARG A 90 11.08 -8.16 2.48
CA ARG A 90 12.50 -8.50 2.39
C ARG A 90 12.73 -9.93 1.91
N SER A 91 11.86 -10.86 2.29
CA SER A 91 11.92 -12.25 1.82
C SER A 91 11.55 -12.41 0.35
N ALA A 92 10.76 -11.48 -0.20
CA ALA A 92 10.32 -11.49 -1.59
C ALA A 92 11.25 -10.71 -2.54
N GLN A 93 12.11 -9.84 -2.02
CA GLN A 93 13.06 -9.08 -2.82
C GLN A 93 14.12 -9.98 -3.45
N ASN A 94 14.36 -9.81 -4.75
CA ASN A 94 15.44 -10.47 -5.47
C ASN A 94 16.64 -9.53 -5.58
N GLU A 95 17.79 -9.93 -5.02
CA GLU A 95 18.95 -9.05 -4.93
C GLU A 95 19.60 -8.73 -6.28
N GLU A 96 19.42 -9.59 -7.29
CA GLU A 96 20.13 -9.49 -8.57
C GLU A 96 19.39 -8.65 -9.62
N GLU A 97 18.07 -8.48 -9.49
CA GLU A 97 17.22 -7.93 -10.55
C GLU A 97 16.62 -6.55 -10.24
N GLU A 98 16.59 -6.14 -8.97
CA GLU A 98 15.91 -4.91 -8.54
C GLU A 98 16.86 -3.76 -8.23
N ASP A 99 16.46 -2.55 -8.64
CA ASP A 99 17.10 -1.29 -8.25
C ASP A 99 17.20 -1.16 -6.72
N PRO A 100 18.39 -0.90 -6.14
CA PRO A 100 18.55 -0.71 -4.69
C PRO A 100 17.65 0.38 -4.09
N GLY A 101 17.27 1.40 -4.86
CA GLY A 101 16.32 2.42 -4.39
C GLY A 101 14.88 1.90 -4.25
N ALA A 102 14.55 0.78 -4.89
CA ALA A 102 13.24 0.12 -4.79
C ALA A 102 13.23 -1.06 -3.80
N ARG A 103 14.36 -1.32 -3.14
CA ARG A 103 14.55 -2.42 -2.19
C ARG A 103 14.42 -1.91 -0.75
N LEU A 104 13.67 -2.62 0.09
CA LEU A 104 13.52 -2.28 1.50
C LEU A 104 14.77 -2.68 2.29
N ALA A 105 15.37 -1.73 3.00
CA ALA A 105 16.38 -2.00 4.01
C ALA A 105 15.77 -2.11 5.42
N SER A 106 14.82 -1.23 5.74
CA SER A 106 14.12 -1.25 7.04
C SER A 106 12.77 -0.54 6.98
N LEU A 107 11.85 -0.96 7.87
CA LEU A 107 10.55 -0.34 8.05
C LEU A 107 10.29 -0.10 9.54
N ALA A 108 10.06 1.16 9.93
CA ALA A 108 9.86 1.52 11.32
C ALA A 108 8.57 2.30 11.54
N LEU A 109 7.90 2.05 12.66
CA LEU A 109 6.78 2.87 13.10
C LEU A 109 7.29 4.22 13.62
N VAL A 110 6.78 5.33 13.08
CA VAL A 110 7.08 6.68 13.59
C VAL A 110 5.99 7.13 14.55
N SER A 111 4.73 7.05 14.12
CA SER A 111 3.61 7.39 15.00
C SER A 111 2.30 6.72 14.56
N VAL A 112 1.39 6.55 15.52
CA VAL A 112 0.00 6.18 15.28
C VAL A 112 -0.87 7.14 16.06
N GLN A 113 -1.79 7.82 15.39
CA GLN A 113 -2.62 8.85 15.99
C GLN A 113 -4.05 8.72 15.48
N PHE A 114 -5.02 9.01 16.34
CA PHE A 114 -6.41 9.11 15.92
C PHE A 114 -6.80 10.58 15.73
N ASP A 115 -7.12 10.94 14.50
CA ASP A 115 -7.68 12.22 14.15
C ASP A 115 -9.17 12.24 14.53
N LEU A 116 -9.48 12.79 15.71
CA LEU A 116 -10.84 12.95 16.22
C LEU A 116 -11.76 13.73 15.25
N PRO A 117 -11.38 14.92 14.73
CA PRO A 117 -12.17 15.64 13.74
C PRO A 117 -12.58 14.82 12.53
N ASN A 118 -11.67 14.03 11.97
CA ASN A 118 -11.93 13.24 10.77
C ASN A 118 -12.40 11.81 11.06
N SER A 119 -12.32 11.37 12.32
CA SER A 119 -12.57 10.01 12.79
C SER A 119 -11.75 8.98 12.01
N LYS A 120 -10.45 9.24 11.85
CA LYS A 120 -9.51 8.40 11.10
C LYS A 120 -8.25 8.12 11.88
N TRP A 121 -7.63 6.99 11.60
CA TRP A 121 -6.27 6.74 12.06
C TRP A 121 -5.26 7.26 11.05
N GLU A 122 -4.23 7.91 11.57
CA GLU A 122 -3.03 8.24 10.83
C GLU A 122 -1.89 7.37 11.35
N VAL A 123 -1.30 6.58 10.46
CA VAL A 123 -0.12 5.76 10.73
C VAL A 123 1.02 6.32 9.90
N VAL A 124 2.04 6.85 10.56
CA VAL A 124 3.28 7.34 9.92
C VAL A 124 4.35 6.28 10.08
N VAL A 125 4.92 5.86 8.96
CA VAL A 125 5.98 4.85 8.90
C VAL A 125 7.21 5.44 8.27
N ARG A 126 8.40 5.04 8.73
CA ARG A 126 9.67 5.39 8.10
C ARG A 126 10.14 4.21 7.27
N LEU A 127 10.37 4.45 5.99
CA LEU A 127 10.96 3.50 5.06
C LEU A 127 12.39 3.90 4.81
N THR A 128 13.31 2.95 4.88
CA THR A 128 14.68 3.14 4.41
C THR A 128 14.92 2.15 3.29
N SER A 129 15.36 2.65 2.13
CA SER A 129 15.77 1.80 1.01
C SER A 129 17.22 1.34 1.15
N GLU A 130 17.62 0.34 0.37
CA GLU A 130 19.01 -0.13 0.37
C GLU A 130 20.01 0.86 -0.23
N SER A 131 19.54 1.82 -1.04
CA SER A 131 20.38 2.95 -1.47
C SER A 131 20.65 3.96 -0.34
N GLY A 132 19.98 3.82 0.82
CA GLY A 132 20.06 4.73 1.96
C GLY A 132 19.06 5.88 1.94
N GLU A 133 18.24 5.99 0.89
CA GLU A 133 17.14 6.96 0.84
C GLU A 133 16.08 6.63 1.87
N THR A 134 15.52 7.65 2.53
CA THR A 134 14.54 7.50 3.62
C THR A 134 13.33 8.39 3.36
N GLU A 135 12.13 7.85 3.55
CA GLU A 135 10.86 8.59 3.44
C GLU A 135 9.92 8.24 4.60
N GLU A 136 9.02 9.17 4.93
CA GLU A 136 8.05 9.02 6.04
C GLU A 136 6.59 9.16 5.59
N PRO A 137 6.05 8.25 4.75
CA PRO A 137 4.68 8.33 4.28
C PRO A 137 3.66 8.19 5.41
N SER A 138 2.59 8.97 5.29
CA SER A 138 1.40 8.91 6.13
C SER A 138 0.31 8.06 5.47
N ILE A 139 -0.21 7.08 6.21
CA ILE A 139 -1.30 6.19 5.79
C ILE A 139 -2.54 6.54 6.61
N ILE A 140 -3.57 7.03 5.93
CA ILE A 140 -4.84 7.47 6.53
C ILE A 140 -5.90 6.37 6.36
N LEU A 141 -6.47 5.91 7.47
CA LEU A 141 -7.36 4.74 7.58
C LEU A 141 -8.72 5.07 8.19
#